data_AF-A0A6G0AET9-F1
#
_entry.id   AF-A0A6G0AET9-F1
#
_cell.length_a   1.000
_cell.length_b   1.000
_cell.length_c   1.000
_cell.angle_alpha   90.00
_cell.angle_beta   90.00
_cell.angle_gamma   90.00
#
_symmetry.space_group_name_H-M   'P 1'
#
loop_
_entity.id
_entity.type
_entity.pdbx_description
1 polymer ?
#
loop_
_entity_poly.entity_id
_entity_poly.type
_entity_poly.pdbx_seq_one_letter_code
_entity_poly.pdbx_strand_id
1 'polypeptide(L)'
;MKTIALKIIFSVLVVSSIISAQNITNTLGTNGSFKIKDGTTDYLNLDQTTGNISLLRNIEIGGVINSTSTRGVITKNGQRFIHNYQAPGTLGYNTFIGVASGNFTLSGSGGASSYNTSVGYQSLSSLTTGSQNSSFGAFSLAINNSGNNNSAFGYSSMFNNNTGSDNSSFGRYSLYNNTGGNNNSAFGFQSLNQNSIGNNNSAFGSSSLFMNTGNNNSAFGYGALTNNTADDNSAFGYRSLFVNTTGIWNSSFGSSALSFNSTGSGNSAFGFFSLYNNNTGFQNAAFGSLSLRQNTTGANNSAFGHSALYNNSIGSGNSAFGSLALSSNTSDYNSAFGFSALYTNTNGYSNSAFGWNALRNSNGIGNTAVGTEALFTKTAGDQNTSIGYFSGYNITTGSNNITIGYNAQVPNNAGSNQVRIGDVSINYAGIQVAWTITSDRRWKENIQPLNLGLNFISELNPVSYTRTNDESHKNEFGLIAQEIEEVLDEYGIENTGMLTKTEEGMYELRYNDLLAPMIKAIQELKLENDKLRSELESLTGLKEELVEIKNGIAQLIVHQTIKDETGRFSTLNQKMSEE
;
A
#
# COMPACT_ATOMS: atom_id res chain seq x y z
N MET A 1 73.72 -11.47 -91.54
CA MET A 1 73.58 -12.31 -90.32
C MET A 1 72.77 -11.66 -89.19
N LYS A 2 72.82 -10.33 -88.94
CA LYS A 2 72.05 -9.68 -87.84
C LYS A 2 70.51 -9.66 -88.01
N THR A 3 69.97 -9.68 -89.22
CA THR A 3 68.51 -9.60 -89.49
C THR A 3 67.76 -10.91 -89.31
N ILE A 4 68.44 -12.05 -89.43
CA ILE A 4 67.82 -13.38 -89.25
C ILE A 4 67.70 -13.70 -87.75
N ALA A 5 68.72 -13.37 -86.96
CA ALA A 5 68.69 -13.54 -85.51
C ALA A 5 67.57 -12.70 -84.85
N LEU A 6 67.36 -11.45 -85.29
CA LEU A 6 66.30 -10.60 -84.74
C LEU A 6 64.89 -11.11 -85.12
N LYS A 7 64.71 -11.64 -86.34
CA LYS A 7 63.44 -12.26 -86.75
C LYS A 7 63.15 -13.54 -85.97
N ILE A 8 64.16 -14.35 -85.67
CA ILE A 8 64.01 -15.57 -84.87
C ILE A 8 63.68 -15.23 -83.41
N ILE A 9 64.34 -14.23 -82.82
CA ILE A 9 64.04 -13.79 -81.45
C ILE A 9 62.63 -13.20 -81.36
N PHE A 10 62.20 -12.38 -82.34
CA PHE A 10 60.84 -11.81 -82.35
C PHE A 10 59.76 -12.88 -82.60
N SER A 11 60.03 -13.88 -83.43
CA SER A 11 59.08 -15.00 -83.64
C SER A 11 59.03 -15.96 -82.46
N VAL A 12 60.15 -16.20 -81.77
CA VAL A 12 60.15 -16.98 -80.51
C VAL A 12 59.44 -16.22 -79.39
N LEU A 13 59.62 -14.89 -79.27
CA LEU A 13 58.89 -14.08 -78.31
C LEU A 13 57.38 -14.04 -78.60
N VAL A 14 56.97 -13.82 -79.86
CA VAL A 14 55.55 -13.80 -80.25
C VAL A 14 54.88 -15.17 -80.07
N VAL A 15 55.56 -16.27 -80.42
CA VAL A 15 55.05 -17.64 -80.22
C VAL A 15 54.99 -18.01 -78.74
N SER A 16 55.97 -17.57 -77.94
CA SER A 16 55.95 -17.79 -76.48
C SER A 16 54.83 -17.01 -75.77
N SER A 17 54.46 -15.83 -76.26
CA SER A 17 53.33 -15.05 -75.72
C SER A 17 51.94 -15.57 -76.14
N ILE A 18 51.85 -16.45 -77.14
CA ILE A 18 50.58 -17.07 -77.59
C ILE A 18 50.32 -18.40 -76.86
N ILE A 19 51.35 -19.04 -76.30
CA ILE A 19 51.25 -20.39 -75.68
C ILE A 19 50.89 -20.36 -74.18
N SER A 20 50.85 -19.19 -73.53
CA SER A 20 50.61 -19.10 -72.08
C SER A 20 49.14 -19.08 -71.64
N ALA A 21 48.19 -19.49 -72.49
CA ALA A 21 46.84 -19.83 -72.06
C ALA A 21 46.47 -21.24 -72.57
N GLN A 22 46.99 -22.27 -71.91
CA GLN A 22 46.52 -23.64 -72.13
C GLN A 22 45.10 -23.78 -71.57
N ASN A 23 44.09 -23.55 -72.40
CA ASN A 23 42.76 -24.05 -72.11
C ASN A 23 42.80 -25.58 -72.23
N ILE A 24 42.65 -26.29 -71.12
CA ILE A 24 42.46 -27.75 -71.14
C ILE A 24 41.01 -28.01 -71.55
N THR A 25 40.75 -28.15 -72.85
CA THR A 25 39.46 -28.61 -73.38
C THR A 25 39.49 -30.13 -73.50
N ASN A 26 39.30 -30.82 -72.38
CA ASN A 26 39.23 -32.29 -72.37
C ASN A 26 37.82 -32.74 -72.01
N THR A 27 37.21 -33.53 -72.89
CA THR A 27 35.92 -34.19 -72.63
C THR A 27 36.20 -35.43 -71.82
N LEU A 28 36.00 -35.35 -70.51
CA LEU A 28 36.05 -36.55 -69.66
C LEU A 28 34.91 -37.49 -70.07
N GLY A 29 35.24 -38.76 -70.34
CA GLY A 29 34.25 -39.80 -70.64
C GLY A 29 33.43 -40.19 -69.39
N THR A 30 32.46 -41.09 -69.55
CA THR A 30 31.65 -41.62 -68.45
C THR A 30 32.55 -42.15 -67.33
N ASN A 31 32.41 -41.61 -66.11
CA ASN A 31 33.25 -41.87 -64.93
C ASN A 31 34.70 -41.32 -64.97
N GLY A 32 34.96 -40.32 -65.81
CA GLY A 32 36.25 -39.61 -65.82
C GLY A 32 36.45 -38.70 -64.61
N SER A 33 37.70 -38.42 -64.26
CA SER A 33 38.06 -37.47 -63.21
C SER A 33 39.04 -36.43 -63.73
N PHE A 34 38.83 -35.15 -63.44
CA PHE A 34 39.83 -34.10 -63.69
C PHE A 34 40.77 -33.99 -62.50
N LYS A 35 42.05 -34.27 -62.70
CA LYS A 35 43.07 -34.25 -61.64
C LYS A 35 44.19 -33.27 -61.97
N ILE A 36 44.51 -32.39 -61.02
CA ILE A 36 45.77 -31.62 -61.00
C ILE A 36 46.70 -32.33 -60.03
N LYS A 37 47.91 -32.70 -60.48
CA LYS A 37 48.86 -33.48 -59.68
C LYS A 37 50.30 -32.95 -59.83
N ASP A 38 51.14 -33.20 -58.84
CA ASP A 38 52.60 -33.09 -58.92
C ASP A 38 53.21 -34.46 -58.56
N GLY A 39 53.89 -35.08 -59.52
CA GLY A 39 54.30 -36.48 -59.44
C GLY A 39 53.12 -37.44 -59.23
N THR A 40 53.14 -38.19 -58.13
CA THR A 40 52.08 -39.14 -57.71
C THR A 40 51.03 -38.52 -56.79
N THR A 41 51.19 -37.25 -56.39
CA THR A 41 50.29 -36.60 -55.43
C THR A 41 49.23 -35.81 -56.19
N ASP A 42 47.96 -36.19 -56.02
CA ASP A 42 46.83 -35.38 -56.49
C ASP A 42 46.73 -34.11 -55.62
N TYR A 43 46.41 -32.96 -56.20
CA TYR A 43 46.22 -31.68 -55.50
C TYR A 43 44.76 -31.22 -55.56
N LEU A 44 44.14 -31.43 -56.73
CA LEU A 44 42.72 -31.22 -56.98
C LEU A 44 42.21 -32.41 -57.77
N ASN A 45 41.10 -33.01 -57.34
CA ASN A 45 40.39 -34.05 -58.07
C ASN A 45 38.91 -33.67 -58.16
N LEU A 46 38.38 -33.50 -59.37
CA LEU A 46 36.95 -33.38 -59.65
C LEU A 46 36.48 -34.70 -60.26
N ASP A 47 35.74 -35.47 -59.49
CA ASP A 47 35.14 -36.74 -59.91
C ASP A 47 33.79 -36.46 -60.56
N GLN A 48 33.60 -36.85 -61.81
CA GLN A 48 32.33 -36.61 -62.52
C GLN A 48 31.18 -37.50 -62.06
N THR A 49 31.47 -38.68 -61.53
CA THR A 49 30.44 -39.61 -61.05
C THR A 49 29.78 -39.05 -59.79
N THR A 50 30.56 -38.37 -58.95
CA THR A 50 30.08 -37.82 -57.67
C THR A 50 29.87 -36.29 -57.68
N GLY A 51 30.51 -35.57 -58.61
CA GLY A 51 30.57 -34.11 -58.62
C GLY A 51 31.45 -33.52 -57.51
N ASN A 52 32.16 -34.35 -56.75
CA ASN A 52 32.94 -33.92 -55.61
C ASN A 52 34.26 -33.27 -56.06
N ILE A 53 34.58 -32.13 -55.47
CA ILE A 53 35.91 -31.50 -55.55
C ILE A 53 36.69 -31.94 -54.30
N SER A 54 37.69 -32.79 -54.49
CA SER A 54 38.64 -33.20 -53.44
C SER A 54 39.92 -32.39 -53.56
N LEU A 55 40.36 -31.78 -52.45
CA LEU A 55 41.56 -30.96 -52.40
C LEU A 55 42.48 -31.48 -51.29
N LEU A 56 43.74 -31.72 -51.65
CA LEU A 56 44.77 -32.18 -50.72
C LEU A 56 45.59 -31.01 -50.13
N ARG A 57 45.17 -29.77 -50.43
CA ARG A 57 45.71 -28.48 -49.93
C ARG A 57 44.58 -27.50 -49.60
N ASN A 58 44.90 -26.37 -48.98
CA ASN A 58 43.94 -25.32 -48.62
C ASN A 58 43.30 -24.65 -49.86
N ILE A 59 42.04 -24.23 -49.76
CA ILE A 59 41.41 -23.32 -50.73
C ILE A 59 41.72 -21.89 -50.31
N GLU A 60 42.45 -21.16 -51.15
CA GLU A 60 42.61 -19.72 -51.01
C GLU A 60 41.56 -19.00 -51.86
N ILE A 61 40.63 -18.32 -51.21
CA ILE A 61 39.64 -17.47 -51.87
C ILE A 61 40.26 -16.07 -52.00
N GLY A 62 40.95 -15.83 -53.13
CA GLY A 62 41.73 -14.62 -53.32
C GLY A 62 40.88 -13.35 -53.45
N GLY A 63 41.30 -12.30 -52.73
CA GLY A 63 40.85 -10.92 -52.91
C GLY A 63 39.62 -10.53 -52.08
N VAL A 64 39.57 -9.24 -51.79
CA VAL A 64 38.37 -8.56 -51.34
C VAL A 64 37.52 -8.24 -52.58
N ILE A 65 36.26 -8.65 -52.60
CA ILE A 65 35.32 -8.26 -53.65
C ILE A 65 35.06 -6.76 -53.49
N ASN A 66 35.51 -5.96 -54.46
CA ASN A 66 35.15 -4.55 -54.62
C ASN A 66 34.08 -4.44 -55.73
N SER A 67 33.51 -3.25 -55.94
CA SER A 67 32.31 -3.02 -56.75
C SER A 67 32.35 -3.51 -58.21
N THR A 68 33.48 -4.04 -58.69
CA THR A 68 33.68 -4.52 -60.06
C THR A 68 34.23 -5.95 -60.18
N SER A 69 34.56 -6.65 -59.09
CA SER A 69 35.20 -7.98 -59.14
C SER A 69 34.30 -9.09 -58.57
N THR A 70 33.98 -10.11 -59.35
CA THR A 70 33.33 -11.35 -58.87
C THR A 70 34.31 -12.39 -58.33
N ARG A 71 35.62 -12.08 -58.35
CA ARG A 71 36.67 -12.96 -57.82
C ARG A 71 36.47 -13.12 -56.32
N GLY A 72 36.50 -14.36 -55.84
CA GLY A 72 36.34 -14.67 -54.42
C GLY A 72 34.89 -15.01 -54.00
N VAL A 73 33.96 -15.13 -54.95
CA VAL A 73 32.57 -15.58 -54.70
C VAL A 73 32.43 -17.08 -54.99
N ILE A 74 31.89 -17.83 -54.03
CA ILE A 74 31.35 -19.18 -54.27
C ILE A 74 29.86 -19.04 -54.55
N THR A 75 29.37 -19.60 -55.66
CA THR A 75 27.96 -19.57 -56.03
C THR A 75 27.28 -20.93 -55.81
N LYS A 76 25.98 -20.91 -55.54
CA LYS A 76 25.09 -22.08 -55.45
C LYS A 76 23.87 -21.80 -56.32
N ASN A 77 23.61 -22.65 -57.32
CA ASN A 77 22.52 -22.47 -58.29
C ASN A 77 22.52 -21.08 -58.97
N GLY A 78 23.71 -20.57 -59.30
CA GLY A 78 23.86 -19.23 -59.92
C GLY A 78 23.73 -18.05 -58.95
N GLN A 79 23.39 -18.28 -57.68
CA GLN A 79 23.30 -17.24 -56.65
C GLN A 79 24.54 -17.21 -55.78
N ARG A 80 24.87 -16.04 -55.22
CA ARG A 80 26.00 -15.89 -54.28
C ARG A 80 25.73 -16.72 -53.03
N PHE A 81 26.72 -17.50 -52.62
CA PHE A 81 26.64 -18.37 -51.46
C PHE A 81 27.68 -18.05 -50.39
N ILE A 82 28.96 -17.87 -50.76
CA ILE A 82 30.01 -17.42 -49.82
C ILE A 82 30.76 -16.25 -50.46
N HIS A 83 30.84 -15.11 -49.77
CA HIS A 83 31.56 -13.92 -50.23
C HIS A 83 31.89 -12.94 -49.09
N ASN A 84 32.77 -11.97 -49.35
CA ASN A 84 33.34 -11.03 -48.36
C ASN A 84 33.43 -9.57 -48.89
N TYR A 85 32.33 -9.04 -49.44
CA TYR A 85 32.31 -7.72 -50.09
C TYR A 85 32.82 -6.56 -49.20
N GLN A 86 33.66 -5.69 -49.77
CA GLN A 86 34.09 -4.42 -49.18
C GLN A 86 33.71 -3.26 -50.10
N ALA A 87 33.01 -2.29 -49.54
CA ALA A 87 32.71 -1.06 -50.25
C ALA A 87 33.99 -0.20 -50.42
N PRO A 88 34.18 0.49 -51.57
CA PRO A 88 35.28 1.41 -51.74
C PRO A 88 35.34 2.46 -50.62
N GLY A 89 36.54 2.69 -50.07
CA GLY A 89 36.75 3.67 -48.99
C GLY A 89 36.41 3.17 -47.57
N THR A 90 35.96 1.92 -47.42
CA THR A 90 35.68 1.29 -46.12
C THR A 90 36.81 0.36 -45.68
N LEU A 91 36.83 -0.02 -44.39
CA LEU A 91 37.78 -0.98 -43.84
C LEU A 91 37.50 -2.43 -44.29
N GLY A 92 36.25 -2.79 -44.56
CA GLY A 92 35.86 -4.11 -45.07
C GLY A 92 35.66 -5.16 -43.97
N TYR A 93 36.25 -6.35 -44.14
CA TYR A 93 36.15 -7.48 -43.20
C TYR A 93 34.74 -8.04 -43.00
N ASN A 94 33.92 -8.04 -44.04
CA ASN A 94 32.61 -8.69 -43.99
C ASN A 94 32.71 -10.18 -44.35
N THR A 95 31.88 -11.02 -43.75
CA THR A 95 31.75 -12.45 -44.07
C THR A 95 30.29 -12.80 -44.28
N PHE A 96 29.94 -13.26 -45.48
CA PHE A 96 28.57 -13.57 -45.83
C PHE A 96 28.46 -15.00 -46.35
N ILE A 97 27.66 -15.83 -45.68
CA ILE A 97 27.47 -17.26 -45.95
C ILE A 97 25.96 -17.54 -46.04
N GLY A 98 25.52 -18.18 -47.12
CA GLY A 98 24.11 -18.43 -47.38
C GLY A 98 23.65 -17.78 -48.68
N VAL A 99 22.67 -18.42 -49.32
CA VAL A 99 22.15 -17.94 -50.60
C VAL A 99 21.56 -16.55 -50.43
N ALA A 100 22.05 -15.60 -51.23
CA ALA A 100 21.67 -14.19 -51.18
C ALA A 100 21.91 -13.49 -49.83
N SER A 101 22.82 -14.00 -49.01
CA SER A 101 23.27 -13.31 -47.80
C SER A 101 24.20 -12.13 -48.15
N GLY A 102 24.07 -11.00 -47.46
CA GLY A 102 24.79 -9.76 -47.78
C GLY A 102 24.44 -9.20 -49.17
N ASN A 103 25.05 -8.06 -49.55
CA ASN A 103 24.87 -7.45 -50.88
C ASN A 103 26.16 -6.80 -51.40
N PHE A 104 26.08 -6.27 -52.61
CA PHE A 104 27.15 -5.50 -53.27
C PHE A 104 26.84 -3.99 -53.31
N THR A 105 25.85 -3.55 -52.55
CA THR A 105 25.39 -2.16 -52.48
C THR A 105 25.84 -1.46 -51.19
N LEU A 106 26.72 -2.09 -50.41
CA LEU A 106 27.39 -1.45 -49.27
C LEU A 106 28.11 -0.16 -49.73
N SER A 107 28.11 0.87 -48.89
CA SER A 107 28.71 2.17 -49.17
C SER A 107 29.09 2.92 -47.88
N GLY A 108 29.97 3.91 -47.98
CA GLY A 108 30.39 4.73 -46.84
C GLY A 108 31.89 4.97 -46.82
N SER A 109 32.42 5.39 -45.67
CA SER A 109 33.85 5.60 -45.46
C SER A 109 34.29 5.12 -44.08
N GLY A 110 35.58 4.77 -43.95
CA GLY A 110 36.15 4.31 -42.70
C GLY A 110 35.48 3.03 -42.19
N GLY A 111 34.96 3.05 -40.96
CA GLY A 111 34.31 1.88 -40.35
C GLY A 111 32.91 1.54 -40.88
N ALA A 112 32.29 2.39 -41.70
CA ALA A 112 30.98 2.09 -42.28
C ALA A 112 31.00 0.80 -43.10
N SER A 113 29.87 0.07 -43.12
CA SER A 113 29.70 -1.19 -43.86
C SER A 113 30.75 -2.26 -43.58
N SER A 114 31.45 -2.20 -42.45
CA SER A 114 32.58 -3.06 -42.15
C SER A 114 32.26 -4.01 -40.99
N TYR A 115 33.01 -5.11 -40.89
CA TYR A 115 32.95 -6.09 -39.79
C TYR A 115 31.59 -6.79 -39.62
N ASN A 116 30.81 -6.96 -40.69
CA ASN A 116 29.53 -7.67 -40.63
C ASN A 116 29.71 -9.17 -40.90
N THR A 117 29.04 -10.01 -40.12
CA THR A 117 28.97 -11.46 -40.33
C THR A 117 27.53 -11.87 -40.55
N SER A 118 27.24 -12.60 -41.63
CA SER A 118 25.95 -13.27 -41.79
C SER A 118 26.05 -14.72 -42.24
N VAL A 119 25.18 -15.54 -41.67
CA VAL A 119 25.01 -16.96 -41.98
C VAL A 119 23.52 -17.27 -42.13
N GLY A 120 23.02 -17.36 -43.36
CA GLY A 120 21.62 -17.71 -43.61
C GLY A 120 21.09 -17.22 -44.96
N TYR A 121 20.00 -17.83 -45.42
CA TYR A 121 19.30 -17.37 -46.63
C TYR A 121 18.81 -15.94 -46.45
N GLN A 122 19.16 -15.03 -47.36
CA GLN A 122 18.77 -13.60 -47.34
C GLN A 122 19.06 -12.85 -46.02
N SER A 123 20.06 -13.28 -45.26
CA SER A 123 20.50 -12.57 -44.07
C SER A 123 21.37 -11.35 -44.46
N LEU A 124 21.13 -10.17 -43.88
CA LEU A 124 21.77 -8.88 -44.24
C LEU A 124 21.65 -8.48 -45.72
N SER A 125 20.57 -8.87 -46.41
CA SER A 125 20.42 -8.64 -47.85
C SER A 125 20.30 -7.15 -48.24
N SER A 126 19.83 -6.27 -47.35
CA SER A 126 19.61 -4.84 -47.65
C SER A 126 20.57 -3.88 -46.94
N LEU A 127 21.68 -4.39 -46.38
CA LEU A 127 22.70 -3.58 -45.71
C LEU A 127 23.26 -2.46 -46.60
N THR A 128 23.28 -1.22 -46.11
CA THR A 128 23.89 -0.08 -46.81
C THR A 128 25.15 0.39 -46.08
N THR A 129 25.02 1.04 -44.92
CA THR A 129 26.13 1.65 -44.17
C THR A 129 26.38 0.99 -42.81
N GLY A 130 25.50 0.10 -42.36
CA GLY A 130 25.58 -0.55 -41.04
C GLY A 130 26.84 -1.43 -40.88
N SER A 131 27.41 -1.43 -39.68
CA SER A 131 28.68 -2.07 -39.35
C SER A 131 28.57 -2.96 -38.11
N GLN A 132 29.50 -3.91 -37.98
CA GLN A 132 29.62 -4.77 -36.79
C GLN A 132 28.37 -5.61 -36.48
N ASN A 133 27.56 -5.94 -37.49
CA ASN A 133 26.36 -6.75 -37.31
C ASN A 133 26.66 -8.25 -37.42
N SER A 134 26.05 -9.06 -36.55
CA SER A 134 26.14 -10.51 -36.51
C SER A 134 24.76 -11.12 -36.74
N SER A 135 24.60 -11.90 -37.81
CA SER A 135 23.28 -12.39 -38.24
C SER A 135 23.28 -13.88 -38.57
N PHE A 136 22.50 -14.68 -37.87
CA PHE A 136 22.48 -16.13 -37.98
C PHE A 136 21.03 -16.65 -38.10
N GLY A 137 20.69 -17.21 -39.25
CA GLY A 137 19.35 -17.73 -39.56
C GLY A 137 18.78 -17.15 -40.85
N ALA A 138 17.82 -17.85 -41.47
CA ALA A 138 17.17 -17.34 -42.66
C ALA A 138 16.41 -16.04 -42.35
N PHE A 139 16.59 -15.03 -43.20
CA PHE A 139 15.98 -13.70 -43.09
C PHE A 139 16.33 -12.92 -41.81
N SER A 140 17.37 -13.32 -41.08
CA SER A 140 17.86 -12.56 -39.92
C SER A 140 18.50 -11.24 -40.38
N LEU A 141 18.12 -10.10 -39.76
CA LEU A 141 18.57 -8.75 -40.17
C LEU A 141 18.42 -8.48 -41.69
N ALA A 142 17.41 -9.05 -42.35
CA ALA A 142 17.29 -8.98 -43.81
C ALA A 142 17.22 -7.54 -44.33
N ILE A 143 16.50 -6.68 -43.60
CA ILE A 143 16.29 -5.27 -43.91
C ILE A 143 16.94 -4.41 -42.82
N ASN A 144 18.26 -4.51 -42.68
CA ASN A 144 19.05 -3.57 -41.88
C ASN A 144 19.72 -2.55 -42.80
N ASN A 145 19.40 -1.25 -42.73
CA ASN A 145 20.02 -0.27 -43.65
C ASN A 145 21.33 0.28 -43.05
N SER A 146 21.22 1.01 -41.94
CA SER A 146 22.36 1.71 -41.31
C SER A 146 22.60 1.35 -39.84
N GLY A 147 21.87 0.38 -39.29
CA GLY A 147 22.03 -0.05 -37.91
C GLY A 147 23.37 -0.75 -37.65
N ASN A 148 24.00 -0.44 -36.50
CA ASN A 148 25.31 -0.96 -36.10
C ASN A 148 25.21 -1.92 -34.91
N ASN A 149 26.22 -2.79 -34.74
CA ASN A 149 26.39 -3.65 -33.55
C ASN A 149 25.19 -4.54 -33.22
N ASN A 150 24.37 -4.92 -34.21
CA ASN A 150 23.20 -5.77 -33.94
C ASN A 150 23.57 -7.26 -34.00
N SER A 151 23.05 -8.03 -33.06
CA SER A 151 23.21 -9.48 -32.98
C SER A 151 21.84 -10.17 -33.15
N ALA A 152 21.62 -10.88 -34.25
CA ALA A 152 20.36 -11.55 -34.55
C ALA A 152 20.56 -13.05 -34.80
N PHE A 153 19.87 -13.88 -34.01
CA PHE A 153 19.93 -15.33 -34.08
C PHE A 153 18.50 -15.90 -34.14
N GLY A 154 18.18 -16.60 -35.23
CA GLY A 154 16.88 -17.24 -35.44
C GLY A 154 16.21 -16.85 -36.76
N TYR A 155 15.18 -17.61 -37.14
CA TYR A 155 14.40 -17.33 -38.34
C TYR A 155 13.70 -15.97 -38.25
N SER A 156 13.99 -15.08 -39.20
CA SER A 156 13.46 -13.71 -39.24
C SER A 156 13.66 -12.94 -37.93
N SER A 157 14.71 -13.25 -37.17
CA SER A 157 15.12 -12.44 -36.03
C SER A 157 15.57 -11.07 -36.53
N MET A 158 14.99 -10.01 -35.97
CA MET A 158 15.32 -8.63 -36.32
C MET A 158 15.17 -8.32 -37.82
N PHE A 159 14.13 -8.88 -38.45
CA PHE A 159 13.92 -8.87 -39.90
C PHE A 159 13.97 -7.46 -40.52
N ASN A 160 13.29 -6.49 -39.89
CA ASN A 160 13.19 -5.12 -40.35
C ASN A 160 13.80 -4.17 -39.31
N ASN A 161 15.06 -3.77 -39.52
CA ASN A 161 15.81 -2.88 -38.64
C ASN A 161 16.38 -1.67 -39.40
N ASN A 162 15.61 -0.61 -39.62
CA ASN A 162 16.06 0.45 -40.54
C ASN A 162 17.35 1.16 -40.03
N THR A 163 17.33 1.66 -38.79
CA THR A 163 18.46 2.42 -38.21
C THR A 163 18.88 2.00 -36.79
N GLY A 164 18.18 1.05 -36.18
CA GLY A 164 18.43 0.64 -34.79
C GLY A 164 19.81 0.01 -34.59
N SER A 165 20.47 0.34 -33.49
CA SER A 165 21.83 -0.11 -33.15
C SER A 165 21.90 -0.76 -31.78
N ASP A 166 22.94 -1.56 -31.57
CA ASP A 166 23.27 -2.21 -30.29
C ASP A 166 22.16 -3.14 -29.76
N ASN A 167 21.42 -3.79 -30.67
CA ASN A 167 20.34 -4.70 -30.30
C ASN A 167 20.78 -6.17 -30.33
N SER A 168 20.26 -6.95 -29.39
CA SER A 168 20.46 -8.39 -29.26
C SER A 168 19.13 -9.12 -29.40
N SER A 169 19.00 -10.01 -30.38
CA SER A 169 17.74 -10.67 -30.72
C SER A 169 17.95 -12.17 -30.96
N PHE A 170 17.37 -13.01 -30.09
CA PHE A 170 17.52 -14.45 -30.09
C PHE A 170 16.14 -15.13 -30.05
N GLY A 171 15.73 -15.70 -31.18
CA GLY A 171 14.44 -16.35 -31.30
C GLY A 171 13.83 -16.20 -32.69
N ARG A 172 12.80 -17.01 -32.97
CA ARG A 172 12.03 -16.84 -34.20
C ARG A 172 11.14 -15.60 -34.07
N TYR A 173 11.28 -14.67 -35.02
CA TYR A 173 10.57 -13.38 -35.03
C TYR A 173 10.80 -12.48 -33.80
N SER A 174 11.88 -12.68 -33.04
CA SER A 174 12.28 -11.72 -32.01
C SER A 174 12.73 -10.41 -32.65
N LEU A 175 12.34 -9.27 -32.10
CA LEU A 175 12.63 -7.93 -32.65
C LEU A 175 12.22 -7.72 -34.12
N TYR A 176 11.24 -8.49 -34.63
CA TYR A 176 10.94 -8.61 -36.06
C TYR A 176 10.80 -7.27 -36.80
N ASN A 177 10.08 -6.32 -36.22
CA ASN A 177 9.96 -4.95 -36.73
C ASN A 177 10.55 -3.97 -35.72
N ASN A 178 11.79 -3.54 -35.94
CA ASN A 178 12.49 -2.52 -35.17
C ASN A 178 12.81 -1.28 -36.03
N THR A 179 11.94 -0.28 -36.13
CA THR A 179 12.17 0.81 -37.12
C THR A 179 13.32 1.75 -36.73
N GLY A 180 13.60 1.93 -35.43
CA GLY A 180 14.75 2.73 -34.97
C GLY A 180 15.21 2.52 -33.53
N GLY A 181 14.64 1.56 -32.80
CA GLY A 181 14.99 1.30 -31.40
C GLY A 181 16.44 0.83 -31.21
N ASN A 182 17.09 1.30 -30.15
CA ASN A 182 18.48 0.98 -29.81
C ASN A 182 18.57 0.26 -28.44
N ASN A 183 19.67 -0.46 -28.23
CA ASN A 183 19.99 -1.11 -26.95
C ASN A 183 18.92 -2.08 -26.43
N ASN A 184 18.20 -2.77 -27.33
CA ASN A 184 17.16 -3.72 -26.94
C ASN A 184 17.71 -5.16 -26.88
N SER A 185 17.27 -5.91 -25.87
CA SER A 185 17.57 -7.33 -25.69
C SER A 185 16.28 -8.14 -25.79
N ALA A 186 16.18 -9.05 -26.75
CA ALA A 186 15.00 -9.86 -27.01
C ALA A 186 15.35 -11.35 -27.12
N PHE A 187 14.82 -12.16 -26.21
CA PHE A 187 15.09 -13.58 -26.12
C PHE A 187 13.76 -14.34 -26.02
N GLY A 188 13.36 -15.01 -27.10
CA GLY A 188 12.13 -15.79 -27.15
C GLY A 188 11.40 -15.71 -28.49
N PHE A 189 10.39 -16.57 -28.67
CA PHE A 189 9.51 -16.49 -29.83
C PHE A 189 8.69 -15.20 -29.79
N GLN A 190 8.81 -14.35 -30.81
CA GLN A 190 8.10 -13.07 -30.91
C GLN A 190 8.31 -12.09 -29.73
N SER A 191 9.42 -12.20 -28.99
CA SER A 191 9.79 -11.17 -28.00
C SER A 191 10.11 -9.85 -28.71
N LEU A 192 9.53 -8.73 -28.25
CA LEU A 192 9.70 -7.40 -28.88
C LEU A 192 9.34 -7.37 -30.38
N ASN A 193 8.35 -8.15 -30.81
CA ASN A 193 8.04 -8.34 -32.24
C ASN A 193 7.77 -7.03 -33.00
N GLN A 194 7.05 -6.09 -32.38
CA GLN A 194 6.74 -4.78 -32.92
C GLN A 194 7.31 -3.71 -32.01
N ASN A 195 8.53 -3.26 -32.28
CA ASN A 195 9.20 -2.20 -31.54
C ASN A 195 9.50 -1.02 -32.48
N SER A 196 8.63 -0.01 -32.56
CA SER A 196 8.88 1.09 -33.52
C SER A 196 10.17 1.86 -33.15
N ILE A 197 10.16 2.52 -31.99
CA ILE A 197 11.24 3.43 -31.55
C ILE A 197 11.76 3.13 -30.14
N GLY A 198 11.21 2.14 -29.45
CA GLY A 198 11.53 1.87 -28.05
C GLY A 198 13.01 1.51 -27.86
N ASN A 199 13.64 2.14 -26.87
CA ASN A 199 15.05 1.95 -26.53
C ASN A 199 15.21 1.28 -25.16
N ASN A 200 16.36 0.63 -24.95
CA ASN A 200 16.76 0.05 -23.67
C ASN A 200 15.76 -0.97 -23.09
N ASN A 201 15.07 -1.72 -23.94
CA ASN A 201 14.09 -2.71 -23.48
C ASN A 201 14.72 -4.11 -23.37
N SER A 202 14.38 -4.82 -22.30
CA SER A 202 14.78 -6.20 -22.03
C SER A 202 13.56 -7.11 -22.06
N ALA A 203 13.48 -8.04 -23.00
CA ALA A 203 12.34 -8.92 -23.23
C ALA A 203 12.80 -10.38 -23.26
N PHE A 204 12.48 -11.15 -22.23
CA PHE A 204 12.85 -12.54 -22.06
C PHE A 204 11.59 -13.39 -21.86
N GLY A 205 11.22 -14.16 -22.88
CA GLY A 205 10.01 -14.96 -22.89
C GLY A 205 9.29 -14.89 -24.22
N SER A 206 8.43 -15.87 -24.50
CA SER A 206 7.62 -15.81 -25.70
C SER A 206 6.59 -14.69 -25.58
N SER A 207 6.52 -13.85 -26.62
CA SER A 207 5.60 -12.70 -26.71
C SER A 207 5.73 -11.66 -25.58
N SER A 208 6.87 -11.62 -24.88
CA SER A 208 7.18 -10.52 -23.95
C SER A 208 7.42 -9.23 -24.73
N LEU A 209 6.82 -8.11 -24.30
CA LEU A 209 6.89 -6.82 -24.99
C LEU A 209 6.49 -6.88 -26.49
N PHE A 210 5.53 -7.75 -26.84
CA PHE A 210 5.17 -8.05 -28.23
C PHE A 210 4.85 -6.79 -29.06
N MET A 211 4.04 -5.86 -28.52
CA MET A 211 3.82 -4.52 -29.06
C MET A 211 4.41 -3.52 -28.08
N ASN A 212 5.52 -2.88 -28.46
CA ASN A 212 6.20 -1.89 -27.64
C ASN A 212 6.50 -0.60 -28.41
N THR A 213 6.15 0.53 -27.80
CA THR A 213 6.64 1.84 -28.25
C THR A 213 7.43 2.58 -27.17
N GLY A 214 7.46 2.05 -25.95
CA GLY A 214 8.09 2.69 -24.81
C GLY A 214 9.56 2.31 -24.60
N ASN A 215 10.20 3.00 -23.67
CA ASN A 215 11.61 2.86 -23.32
C ASN A 215 11.81 2.23 -21.93
N ASN A 216 12.99 1.68 -21.70
CA ASN A 216 13.46 1.21 -20.40
C ASN A 216 12.55 0.14 -19.75
N ASN A 217 11.86 -0.68 -20.55
CA ASN A 217 10.98 -1.73 -20.03
C ASN A 217 11.73 -3.05 -19.85
N SER A 218 11.48 -3.73 -18.73
CA SER A 218 11.99 -5.07 -18.42
C SER A 218 10.84 -6.06 -18.33
N ALA A 219 10.79 -7.04 -19.22
CA ALA A 219 9.75 -8.06 -19.31
C ALA A 219 10.35 -9.46 -19.30
N PHE A 220 10.10 -10.23 -18.24
CA PHE A 220 10.59 -11.58 -18.06
C PHE A 220 9.42 -12.53 -17.80
N GLY A 221 9.06 -13.34 -18.79
CA GLY A 221 7.95 -14.28 -18.72
C GLY A 221 7.12 -14.32 -19.99
N TYR A 222 6.36 -15.40 -20.17
CA TYR A 222 5.44 -15.52 -21.30
C TYR A 222 4.38 -14.42 -21.24
N GLY A 223 4.29 -13.60 -22.28
CA GLY A 223 3.32 -12.51 -22.39
C GLY A 223 3.49 -11.38 -21.37
N ALA A 224 4.65 -11.22 -20.74
CA ALA A 224 4.88 -10.05 -19.88
C ALA A 224 4.89 -8.77 -20.74
N LEU A 225 4.15 -7.72 -20.33
CA LEU A 225 4.06 -6.44 -21.05
C LEU A 225 3.67 -6.55 -22.54
N THR A 226 2.82 -7.51 -22.92
CA THR A 226 2.48 -7.78 -24.33
C THR A 226 1.97 -6.56 -25.10
N ASN A 227 1.14 -5.72 -24.48
CA ASN A 227 0.59 -4.52 -25.11
C ASN A 227 1.05 -3.27 -24.34
N ASN A 228 2.33 -2.91 -24.47
CA ASN A 228 2.95 -1.82 -23.72
C ASN A 228 3.23 -0.60 -24.60
N THR A 229 2.65 0.56 -24.28
CA THR A 229 2.99 1.82 -24.97
C THR A 229 3.68 2.84 -24.05
N ALA A 230 4.09 2.41 -22.85
CA ALA A 230 4.60 3.25 -21.78
C ALA A 230 6.07 2.94 -21.40
N ASP A 231 6.69 3.87 -20.68
CA ASP A 231 8.09 3.82 -20.29
C ASP A 231 8.27 3.29 -18.85
N ASP A 232 9.48 2.79 -18.56
CA ASP A 232 9.96 2.46 -17.21
C ASP A 232 9.12 1.42 -16.44
N ASN A 233 8.66 0.35 -17.10
CA ASN A 233 7.93 -0.73 -16.44
C ASN A 233 8.78 -2.00 -16.27
N SER A 234 8.63 -2.66 -15.12
CA SER A 234 9.28 -3.92 -14.77
C SER A 234 8.23 -5.01 -14.55
N ALA A 235 8.23 -6.06 -15.37
CA ALA A 235 7.26 -7.15 -15.34
C ALA A 235 7.96 -8.51 -15.33
N PHE A 236 7.83 -9.25 -14.23
CA PHE A 236 8.42 -10.56 -14.03
C PHE A 236 7.31 -11.57 -13.69
N GLY A 237 7.05 -12.53 -14.58
CA GLY A 237 6.03 -13.57 -14.42
C GLY A 237 5.16 -13.76 -15.65
N TYR A 238 4.44 -14.88 -15.68
CA TYR A 238 3.45 -15.17 -16.73
C TYR A 238 2.39 -14.08 -16.78
N ARG A 239 2.25 -13.40 -17.93
CA ARG A 239 1.27 -12.32 -18.15
C ARG A 239 1.29 -11.21 -17.08
N SER A 240 2.45 -10.93 -16.51
CA SER A 240 2.66 -9.77 -15.64
C SER A 240 2.54 -8.48 -16.47
N LEU A 241 1.74 -7.50 -16.02
CA LEU A 241 1.45 -6.27 -16.78
C LEU A 241 0.98 -6.52 -18.23
N PHE A 242 0.18 -7.57 -18.47
CA PHE A 242 -0.21 -8.02 -19.82
C PHE A 242 -0.84 -6.92 -20.67
N VAL A 243 -1.74 -6.12 -20.10
CA VAL A 243 -2.39 -4.97 -20.74
C VAL A 243 -1.95 -3.70 -20.00
N ASN A 244 -0.88 -3.05 -20.48
CA ASN A 244 -0.40 -1.77 -19.94
C ASN A 244 -0.30 -0.71 -21.03
N THR A 245 -1.33 0.13 -21.21
CA THR A 245 -1.29 1.10 -22.31
C THR A 245 -0.39 2.29 -21.97
N THR A 246 -0.74 3.14 -21.02
CA THR A 246 0.01 4.39 -20.75
C THR A 246 0.62 4.47 -19.35
N GLY A 247 0.47 3.42 -18.53
CA GLY A 247 0.98 3.41 -17.16
C GLY A 247 2.50 3.34 -17.10
N ILE A 248 3.14 4.26 -16.38
CA ILE A 248 4.60 4.32 -16.19
C ILE A 248 5.00 3.93 -14.76
N TRP A 249 6.27 3.59 -14.56
CA TRP A 249 6.87 3.28 -13.25
C TRP A 249 6.17 2.14 -12.50
N ASN A 250 5.64 1.15 -13.21
CA ASN A 250 5.02 -0.01 -12.58
C ASN A 250 6.05 -1.14 -12.39
N SER A 251 6.05 -1.74 -11.20
CA SER A 251 6.85 -2.90 -10.83
C SER A 251 5.92 -4.07 -10.51
N SER A 252 6.00 -5.14 -11.29
CA SER A 252 5.07 -6.27 -11.22
C SER A 252 5.81 -7.61 -11.21
N PHE A 253 5.80 -8.29 -10.08
CA PHE A 253 6.49 -9.55 -9.83
C PHE A 253 5.48 -10.61 -9.38
N GLY A 254 5.14 -11.53 -10.28
CA GLY A 254 4.17 -12.59 -10.02
C GLY A 254 3.37 -12.95 -11.27
N SER A 255 2.82 -14.17 -11.29
CA SER A 255 1.93 -14.56 -12.37
C SER A 255 0.66 -13.72 -12.33
N SER A 256 0.36 -13.05 -13.44
CA SER A 256 -0.78 -12.16 -13.65
C SER A 256 -0.88 -11.01 -12.62
N ALA A 257 0.23 -10.62 -12.00
CA ALA A 257 0.30 -9.36 -11.25
C ALA A 257 0.10 -8.18 -12.21
N LEU A 258 -0.71 -7.19 -11.82
CA LEU A 258 -1.05 -6.00 -12.63
C LEU A 258 -1.53 -6.31 -14.06
N SER A 259 -2.12 -7.48 -14.31
CA SER A 259 -2.43 -7.95 -15.67
C SER A 259 -3.36 -7.01 -16.45
N PHE A 260 -4.26 -6.30 -15.76
CA PHE A 260 -5.19 -5.33 -16.33
C PHE A 260 -4.93 -3.94 -15.76
N ASN A 261 -3.81 -3.32 -16.17
CA ASN A 261 -3.42 -1.97 -15.77
C ASN A 261 -3.47 -0.99 -16.94
N SER A 262 -4.60 -0.34 -17.25
CA SER A 262 -4.67 0.45 -18.49
C SER A 262 -3.80 1.72 -18.43
N THR A 263 -3.97 2.55 -17.39
CA THR A 263 -3.27 3.86 -17.26
C THR A 263 -2.61 4.10 -15.90
N GLY A 264 -2.83 3.20 -14.92
CA GLY A 264 -2.27 3.33 -13.57
C GLY A 264 -0.74 3.43 -13.57
N SER A 265 -0.19 4.37 -12.80
CA SER A 265 1.26 4.62 -12.73
C SER A 265 1.80 4.50 -11.30
N GLY A 266 3.08 4.13 -11.17
CA GLY A 266 3.75 4.03 -9.88
C GLY A 266 3.25 2.88 -8.99
N ASN A 267 2.69 1.81 -9.57
CA ASN A 267 2.20 0.68 -8.80
C ASN A 267 3.28 -0.38 -8.58
N SER A 268 3.33 -0.94 -7.37
CA SER A 268 4.19 -2.05 -6.98
C SER A 268 3.34 -3.27 -6.63
N ALA A 269 3.43 -4.34 -7.41
CA ALA A 269 2.65 -5.56 -7.24
C ALA A 269 3.57 -6.78 -7.15
N PHE A 270 3.54 -7.46 -6.00
CA PHE A 270 4.38 -8.61 -5.69
C PHE A 270 3.50 -9.76 -5.18
N GLY A 271 3.22 -10.74 -6.04
CA GLY A 271 2.39 -11.90 -5.70
C GLY A 271 1.54 -12.40 -6.86
N PHE A 272 0.98 -13.61 -6.71
CA PHE A 272 0.02 -14.15 -7.66
C PHE A 272 -1.26 -13.30 -7.66
N PHE A 273 -1.64 -12.77 -8.83
CA PHE A 273 -2.81 -11.88 -8.99
C PHE A 273 -2.83 -10.65 -8.06
N SER A 274 -1.69 -10.18 -7.56
CA SER A 274 -1.63 -8.90 -6.85
C SER A 274 -1.96 -7.75 -7.80
N LEU A 275 -2.86 -6.83 -7.41
CA LEU A 275 -3.32 -5.70 -8.25
C LEU A 275 -3.86 -6.13 -9.63
N TYR A 276 -4.44 -7.33 -9.74
CA TYR A 276 -4.84 -7.90 -11.03
C TYR A 276 -5.71 -6.98 -11.90
N ASN A 277 -6.74 -6.36 -11.31
CA ASN A 277 -7.64 -5.42 -11.99
C ASN A 277 -7.39 -3.99 -11.50
N ASN A 278 -6.40 -3.30 -12.09
CA ASN A 278 -6.05 -1.91 -11.74
C ASN A 278 -6.23 -0.95 -12.90
N ASN A 279 -7.46 -0.54 -13.22
CA ASN A 279 -7.72 0.24 -14.43
C ASN A 279 -6.95 1.58 -14.44
N THR A 280 -7.14 2.42 -13.43
CA THR A 280 -6.53 3.77 -13.37
C THR A 280 -5.87 4.10 -12.02
N GLY A 281 -5.90 3.19 -11.05
CA GLY A 281 -5.30 3.41 -9.74
C GLY A 281 -3.79 3.66 -9.81
N PHE A 282 -3.28 4.58 -9.00
CA PHE A 282 -1.87 4.96 -8.99
C PHE A 282 -1.27 4.87 -7.58
N GLN A 283 0.06 4.73 -7.51
CA GLN A 283 0.81 4.70 -6.25
C GLN A 283 0.32 3.63 -5.25
N ASN A 284 -0.12 2.47 -5.74
CA ASN A 284 -0.52 1.36 -4.89
C ASN A 284 0.65 0.38 -4.67
N ALA A 285 0.80 -0.10 -3.43
CA ALA A 285 1.77 -1.10 -3.03
C ALA A 285 1.05 -2.37 -2.56
N ALA A 286 1.17 -3.46 -3.31
CA ALA A 286 0.48 -4.72 -3.06
C ALA A 286 1.48 -5.88 -2.96
N PHE A 287 1.72 -6.37 -1.76
CA PHE A 287 2.66 -7.44 -1.44
C PHE A 287 1.91 -8.61 -0.81
N GLY A 288 1.63 -9.63 -1.62
CA GLY A 288 0.89 -10.81 -1.21
C GLY A 288 0.10 -11.42 -2.35
N SER A 289 -0.20 -12.71 -2.27
CA SER A 289 -1.14 -13.33 -3.22
C SER A 289 -2.51 -12.69 -3.05
N LEU A 290 -3.12 -12.29 -4.18
CA LEU A 290 -4.46 -11.66 -4.25
C LEU A 290 -4.60 -10.32 -3.49
N SER A 291 -3.51 -9.68 -3.06
CA SER A 291 -3.58 -8.35 -2.43
C SER A 291 -4.04 -7.29 -3.45
N LEU A 292 -4.98 -6.42 -3.07
CA LEU A 292 -5.56 -5.37 -3.94
C LEU A 292 -6.12 -5.89 -5.28
N ARG A 293 -6.60 -7.14 -5.33
CA ARG A 293 -6.95 -7.80 -6.60
C ARG A 293 -7.97 -7.02 -7.45
N GLN A 294 -8.98 -6.41 -6.82
CA GLN A 294 -10.09 -5.74 -7.50
C GLN A 294 -9.99 -4.20 -7.53
N ASN A 295 -8.79 -3.62 -7.42
CA ASN A 295 -8.62 -2.17 -7.31
C ASN A 295 -8.81 -1.38 -8.60
N THR A 296 -10.04 -1.01 -8.97
CA THR A 296 -10.29 -0.34 -10.25
C THR A 296 -9.70 1.07 -10.36
N THR A 297 -9.95 1.95 -9.39
CA THR A 297 -9.52 3.37 -9.44
C THR A 297 -8.83 3.86 -8.17
N GLY A 298 -8.83 3.07 -7.09
CA GLY A 298 -8.25 3.47 -5.80
C GLY A 298 -6.76 3.79 -5.91
N ALA A 299 -6.31 4.81 -5.17
CA ALA A 299 -4.92 5.27 -5.19
C ALA A 299 -4.31 5.31 -3.78
N ASN A 300 -2.97 5.30 -3.71
CA ASN A 300 -2.23 5.41 -2.45
C ASN A 300 -2.57 4.32 -1.42
N ASN A 301 -2.88 3.11 -1.86
CA ASN A 301 -3.15 1.99 -0.97
C ASN A 301 -1.91 1.15 -0.71
N SER A 302 -1.70 0.74 0.54
CA SER A 302 -0.66 -0.21 0.96
C SER A 302 -1.30 -1.50 1.46
N ALA A 303 -1.07 -2.61 0.77
CA ALA A 303 -1.63 -3.93 1.10
C ALA A 303 -0.52 -4.97 1.23
N PHE A 304 -0.23 -5.41 2.45
CA PHE A 304 0.80 -6.37 2.79
C PHE A 304 0.16 -7.60 3.46
N GLY A 305 0.01 -8.69 2.72
CA GLY A 305 -0.59 -9.93 3.20
C GLY A 305 -1.46 -10.62 2.16
N HIS A 306 -1.71 -11.92 2.34
CA HIS A 306 -2.62 -12.66 1.47
C HIS A 306 -4.03 -12.07 1.54
N SER A 307 -4.56 -11.69 0.37
CA SER A 307 -5.89 -11.09 0.20
C SER A 307 -6.14 -9.82 1.03
N ALA A 308 -5.09 -9.08 1.40
CA ALA A 308 -5.25 -7.74 1.97
C ALA A 308 -5.87 -6.78 0.94
N LEU A 309 -6.88 -5.99 1.34
CA LEU A 309 -7.62 -5.08 0.44
C LEU A 309 -8.21 -5.73 -0.83
N TYR A 310 -8.55 -7.01 -0.77
CA TYR A 310 -8.92 -7.82 -1.93
C TYR A 310 -10.06 -7.23 -2.80
N ASN A 311 -11.14 -6.71 -2.20
CA ASN A 311 -12.29 -6.12 -2.90
C ASN A 311 -12.27 -4.57 -2.98
N ASN A 312 -11.12 -3.92 -2.78
CA ASN A 312 -11.02 -2.46 -2.76
C ASN A 312 -11.23 -1.81 -4.12
N SER A 313 -12.47 -1.62 -4.58
CA SER A 313 -12.75 -1.12 -5.93
C SER A 313 -12.31 0.33 -6.16
N ILE A 314 -12.62 1.22 -5.22
CA ILE A 314 -12.42 2.69 -5.37
C ILE A 314 -11.67 3.34 -4.20
N GLY A 315 -11.56 2.66 -3.05
CA GLY A 315 -11.01 3.23 -1.84
C GLY A 315 -9.56 3.67 -1.99
N SER A 316 -9.22 4.81 -1.41
CA SER A 316 -7.89 5.42 -1.49
C SER A 316 -7.30 5.70 -0.10
N GLY A 317 -5.98 5.71 0.00
CA GLY A 317 -5.28 6.01 1.25
C GLY A 317 -5.45 4.95 2.33
N ASN A 318 -5.70 3.69 1.96
CA ASN A 318 -5.85 2.60 2.93
C ASN A 318 -4.51 1.90 3.21
N SER A 319 -4.31 1.49 4.46
CA SER A 319 -3.15 0.71 4.92
C SER A 319 -3.62 -0.61 5.51
N ALA A 320 -3.31 -1.73 4.87
CA ALA A 320 -3.71 -3.07 5.27
C ALA A 320 -2.48 -3.97 5.43
N PHE A 321 -2.12 -4.31 6.67
CA PHE A 321 -0.98 -5.14 7.02
C PHE A 321 -1.46 -6.37 7.79
N GLY A 322 -1.52 -7.51 7.12
CA GLY A 322 -2.05 -8.76 7.66
C GLY A 322 -2.87 -9.51 6.61
N SER A 323 -2.94 -10.83 6.74
CA SER A 323 -3.82 -11.60 5.85
C SER A 323 -5.28 -11.23 6.10
N LEU A 324 -6.03 -11.02 5.01
CA LEU A 324 -7.44 -10.61 5.02
C LEU A 324 -7.72 -9.24 5.68
N ALA A 325 -6.70 -8.44 6.01
CA ALA A 325 -6.90 -7.09 6.51
C ALA A 325 -7.64 -6.25 5.44
N LEU A 326 -8.72 -5.57 5.84
CA LEU A 326 -9.56 -4.76 4.93
C LEU A 326 -10.08 -5.51 3.69
N SER A 327 -10.26 -6.83 3.76
CA SER A 327 -10.57 -7.65 2.57
C SER A 327 -11.82 -7.22 1.79
N SER A 328 -12.83 -6.66 2.46
CA SER A 328 -14.07 -6.18 1.84
C SER A 328 -14.17 -4.66 1.69
N ASN A 329 -13.11 -3.91 2.02
CA ASN A 329 -13.09 -2.45 2.02
C ASN A 329 -13.50 -1.86 0.68
N THR A 330 -14.38 -0.85 0.67
CA THR A 330 -14.63 -0.01 -0.52
C THR A 330 -14.53 1.48 -0.25
N SER A 331 -13.94 1.87 0.89
CA SER A 331 -13.89 3.26 1.41
C SER A 331 -12.46 3.76 1.64
N ASP A 332 -12.33 5.04 2.01
CA ASP A 332 -11.03 5.72 2.12
C ASP A 332 -10.47 5.75 3.55
N TYR A 333 -9.15 5.95 3.65
CA TYR A 333 -8.44 6.31 4.88
C TYR A 333 -8.55 5.32 6.04
N ASN A 334 -8.67 4.02 5.76
CA ASN A 334 -8.69 2.98 6.80
C ASN A 334 -7.30 2.39 7.02
N SER A 335 -6.93 2.21 8.29
CA SER A 335 -5.69 1.56 8.73
C SER A 335 -6.01 0.26 9.48
N ALA A 336 -5.52 -0.87 8.98
CA ALA A 336 -5.77 -2.20 9.53
C ALA A 336 -4.45 -2.99 9.65
N PHE A 337 -4.05 -3.31 10.87
CA PHE A 337 -2.84 -4.04 11.19
C PHE A 337 -3.20 -5.27 12.03
N GLY A 338 -3.12 -6.45 11.43
CA GLY A 338 -3.50 -7.72 12.05
C GLY A 338 -4.28 -8.64 11.11
N PHE A 339 -4.31 -9.93 11.43
CA PHE A 339 -5.13 -10.89 10.67
C PHE A 339 -6.61 -10.53 10.81
N SER A 340 -7.30 -10.37 9.67
CA SER A 340 -8.72 -10.01 9.58
C SER A 340 -9.13 -8.74 10.33
N ALA A 341 -8.20 -7.81 10.58
CA ALA A 341 -8.56 -6.46 11.06
C ALA A 341 -9.41 -5.74 10.00
N LEU A 342 -10.53 -5.11 10.40
CA LEU A 342 -11.47 -4.43 9.49
C LEU A 342 -12.00 -5.29 8.33
N TYR A 343 -12.09 -6.62 8.50
CA TYR A 343 -12.37 -7.59 7.43
C TYR A 343 -13.62 -7.28 6.56
N THR A 344 -14.73 -6.88 7.18
CA THR A 344 -16.00 -6.64 6.48
C THR A 344 -16.36 -5.16 6.30
N ASN A 345 -15.40 -4.24 6.45
CA ASN A 345 -15.70 -2.82 6.24
C ASN A 345 -16.14 -2.59 4.81
N THR A 346 -17.33 -2.05 4.56
CA THR A 346 -17.74 -1.68 3.19
C THR A 346 -17.87 -0.17 3.01
N ASN A 347 -18.31 0.56 4.04
CA ASN A 347 -18.65 1.98 3.93
C ASN A 347 -17.93 2.87 4.95
N GLY A 348 -17.27 2.30 5.95
CA GLY A 348 -16.59 3.05 7.00
C GLY A 348 -15.31 3.69 6.49
N TYR A 349 -15.08 4.95 6.85
CA TYR A 349 -13.84 5.67 6.52
C TYR A 349 -13.16 6.18 7.80
N SER A 350 -11.86 6.46 7.70
CA SER A 350 -11.04 6.96 8.81
C SER A 350 -10.98 6.03 10.03
N ASN A 351 -11.11 4.72 9.84
CA ASN A 351 -10.99 3.75 10.94
C ASN A 351 -9.54 3.29 11.16
N SER A 352 -9.21 2.99 12.41
CA SER A 352 -7.90 2.51 12.85
C SER A 352 -8.05 1.22 13.64
N ALA A 353 -7.61 0.08 13.10
CA ALA A 353 -7.71 -1.23 13.73
C ALA A 353 -6.34 -1.91 13.84
N PHE A 354 -5.89 -2.17 15.07
CA PHE A 354 -4.60 -2.77 15.37
C PHE A 354 -4.80 -3.99 16.28
N GLY A 355 -4.73 -5.20 15.73
CA GLY A 355 -4.91 -6.46 16.45
C GLY A 355 -5.58 -7.55 15.62
N TRP A 356 -5.54 -8.79 16.10
CA TRP A 356 -6.29 -9.89 15.48
C TRP A 356 -7.79 -9.61 15.61
N ASN A 357 -8.51 -9.62 14.48
CA ASN A 357 -9.94 -9.29 14.41
C ASN A 357 -10.35 -7.94 15.02
N ALA A 358 -9.43 -6.99 15.18
CA ALA A 358 -9.78 -5.64 15.64
C ALA A 358 -10.75 -4.99 14.64
N LEU A 359 -11.85 -4.43 15.17
CA LEU A 359 -12.89 -3.75 14.37
C LEU A 359 -13.46 -4.59 13.21
N ARG A 360 -13.42 -5.93 13.31
CA ARG A 360 -13.63 -6.86 12.19
C ARG A 360 -14.91 -6.59 11.40
N ASN A 361 -15.98 -6.19 12.09
CA ASN A 361 -17.32 -6.07 11.54
C ASN A 361 -17.85 -4.61 11.47
N SER A 362 -17.00 -3.60 11.36
CA SER A 362 -17.46 -2.20 11.36
C SER A 362 -17.92 -1.69 10.00
N ASN A 363 -18.99 -0.89 10.00
CA ASN A 363 -19.35 0.04 8.92
C ASN A 363 -19.34 1.51 9.37
N GLY A 364 -19.01 1.76 10.65
CA GLY A 364 -18.93 3.10 11.22
C GLY A 364 -17.68 3.86 10.81
N ILE A 365 -17.63 5.13 11.20
CA ILE A 365 -16.66 6.14 10.79
C ILE A 365 -15.82 6.56 11.99
N GLY A 366 -14.51 6.71 11.79
CA GLY A 366 -13.63 7.31 12.80
C GLY A 366 -13.43 6.46 14.05
N ASN A 367 -13.63 5.14 13.98
CA ASN A 367 -13.42 4.25 15.11
C ASN A 367 -11.93 3.86 15.26
N THR A 368 -11.47 3.78 16.51
CA THR A 368 -10.14 3.29 16.87
C THR A 368 -10.27 2.03 17.72
N ALA A 369 -9.67 0.93 17.29
CA ALA A 369 -9.59 -0.33 18.00
C ALA A 369 -8.13 -0.80 18.09
N VAL A 370 -7.60 -0.89 19.31
CA VAL A 370 -6.23 -1.35 19.57
C VAL A 370 -6.29 -2.51 20.56
N GLY A 371 -6.05 -3.72 20.07
CA GLY A 371 -6.16 -4.95 20.84
C GLY A 371 -6.81 -6.06 20.04
N THR A 372 -6.55 -7.30 20.45
CA THR A 372 -7.23 -8.46 19.87
C THR A 372 -8.71 -8.40 20.22
N GLU A 373 -9.55 -8.51 19.18
CA GLU A 373 -11.01 -8.47 19.27
C GLU A 373 -11.58 -7.20 19.92
N ALA A 374 -10.81 -6.11 19.95
CA ALA A 374 -11.33 -4.80 20.30
C ALA A 374 -12.39 -4.36 19.26
N LEU A 375 -13.59 -3.95 19.73
CA LEU A 375 -14.73 -3.58 18.87
C LEU A 375 -15.08 -4.64 17.81
N PHE A 376 -15.04 -5.92 18.18
CA PHE A 376 -15.25 -7.03 17.25
C PHE A 376 -16.67 -7.09 16.65
N THR A 377 -17.71 -6.82 17.46
CA THR A 377 -19.10 -6.92 17.01
C THR A 377 -19.39 -5.92 15.90
N LYS A 378 -20.49 -6.17 15.17
CA LYS A 378 -20.90 -5.29 14.09
C LYS A 378 -21.26 -3.92 14.64
N THR A 379 -20.34 -2.96 14.52
CA THR A 379 -20.59 -1.57 14.90
C THR A 379 -21.03 -0.74 13.70
N ALA A 380 -22.26 -0.21 13.76
CA ALA A 380 -22.69 0.93 12.94
C ALA A 380 -22.41 2.26 13.63
N GLY A 381 -21.88 2.22 14.86
CA GLY A 381 -21.55 3.41 15.63
C GLY A 381 -20.24 4.03 15.18
N ASP A 382 -20.17 5.36 15.33
CA ASP A 382 -19.07 6.19 14.89
C ASP A 382 -18.23 6.66 16.08
N GLN A 383 -16.97 7.00 15.83
CA GLN A 383 -16.09 7.70 16.78
C GLN A 383 -15.84 6.95 18.10
N ASN A 384 -15.95 5.63 18.10
CA ASN A 384 -15.63 4.82 19.26
C ASN A 384 -14.12 4.61 19.39
N THR A 385 -13.61 4.71 20.61
CA THR A 385 -12.22 4.37 20.95
C THR A 385 -12.20 3.17 21.88
N SER A 386 -11.52 2.11 21.47
CA SER A 386 -11.37 0.88 22.25
C SER A 386 -9.92 0.44 22.30
N ILE A 387 -9.38 0.29 23.50
CA ILE A 387 -7.97 -0.06 23.72
C ILE A 387 -7.89 -1.19 24.77
N GLY A 388 -7.56 -2.40 24.33
CA GLY A 388 -7.39 -3.57 25.18
C GLY A 388 -7.87 -4.86 24.51
N TYR A 389 -7.43 -6.02 25.04
CA TYR A 389 -7.99 -7.31 24.65
C TYR A 389 -9.47 -7.36 25.01
N PHE A 390 -10.35 -7.68 24.04
CA PHE A 390 -11.80 -7.71 24.22
C PHE A 390 -12.45 -6.38 24.65
N SER A 391 -11.76 -5.24 24.53
CA SER A 391 -12.34 -3.94 24.90
C SER A 391 -13.45 -3.53 23.94
N GLY A 392 -14.56 -3.02 24.46
CA GLY A 392 -15.72 -2.60 23.67
C GLY A 392 -16.29 -3.71 22.76
N TYR A 393 -15.98 -4.97 23.07
CA TYR A 393 -16.30 -6.14 22.24
C TYR A 393 -17.78 -6.21 21.89
N ASN A 394 -18.68 -5.76 22.77
CA ASN A 394 -20.13 -5.85 22.60
C ASN A 394 -20.78 -4.60 21.98
N ILE A 395 -20.06 -3.53 21.65
CA ILE A 395 -20.66 -2.29 21.11
C ILE A 395 -21.27 -2.56 19.72
N THR A 396 -22.56 -2.25 19.55
CA THR A 396 -23.33 -2.55 18.33
C THR A 396 -23.71 -1.30 17.52
N THR A 397 -24.34 -0.31 18.13
CA THR A 397 -24.76 0.93 17.42
C THR A 397 -24.35 2.20 18.15
N GLY A 398 -23.81 2.05 19.36
CA GLY A 398 -23.33 3.16 20.17
C GLY A 398 -22.20 3.93 19.51
N SER A 399 -22.28 5.26 19.55
CA SER A 399 -21.27 6.17 19.02
C SER A 399 -20.56 6.93 20.15
N ASN A 400 -19.35 7.41 19.87
CA ASN A 400 -18.55 8.23 20.79
C ASN A 400 -18.32 7.56 22.16
N ASN A 401 -18.15 6.24 22.18
CA ASN A 401 -17.82 5.51 23.39
C ASN A 401 -16.31 5.32 23.53
N ILE A 402 -15.82 5.38 24.78
CA ILE A 402 -14.42 5.15 25.12
C ILE A 402 -14.34 3.94 26.04
N THR A 403 -13.63 2.89 25.62
CA THR A 403 -13.36 1.68 26.41
C THR A 403 -11.86 1.45 26.49
N ILE A 404 -11.31 1.36 27.70
CA ILE A 404 -9.87 1.18 27.92
C ILE A 404 -9.65 0.09 28.96
N GLY A 405 -8.95 -0.98 28.61
CA GLY A 405 -8.58 -2.08 29.49
C GLY A 405 -9.01 -3.45 28.97
N TYR A 406 -8.54 -4.51 29.63
CA TYR A 406 -9.01 -5.88 29.39
C TYR A 406 -10.51 -5.94 29.63
N ASN A 407 -11.27 -6.44 28.63
CA ASN A 407 -12.71 -6.68 28.71
C ASN A 407 -13.55 -5.47 29.21
N ALA A 408 -13.09 -4.24 28.96
CA ALA A 408 -13.83 -3.04 29.33
C ALA A 408 -15.08 -2.90 28.44
N GLN A 409 -16.28 -3.06 28.99
CA GLN A 409 -17.57 -2.90 28.28
C GLN A 409 -18.33 -1.69 28.79
N VAL A 410 -18.94 -0.93 27.88
CA VAL A 410 -19.92 0.10 28.27
C VAL A 410 -21.22 -0.57 28.77
N PRO A 411 -21.96 0.05 29.69
CA PRO A 411 -23.20 -0.53 30.22
C PRO A 411 -24.30 -0.72 29.17
N ASN A 412 -24.34 0.11 28.13
CA ASN A 412 -25.33 0.00 27.06
C ASN A 412 -24.61 -0.15 25.72
N ASN A 413 -24.73 -1.33 25.11
CA ASN A 413 -24.06 -1.66 23.86
C ASN A 413 -24.56 -0.84 22.65
N ALA A 414 -25.79 -0.33 22.72
CA ALA A 414 -26.39 0.56 21.73
C ALA A 414 -26.26 2.05 22.13
N GLY A 415 -25.87 2.32 23.38
CA GLY A 415 -25.76 3.65 23.96
C GLY A 415 -24.56 4.42 23.44
N SER A 416 -24.67 5.75 23.45
CA SER A 416 -23.61 6.66 22.97
C SER A 416 -23.06 7.51 24.10
N ASN A 417 -21.86 8.05 23.91
CA ASN A 417 -21.19 8.97 24.85
C ASN A 417 -20.84 8.36 26.22
N GLN A 418 -20.48 7.07 26.24
CA GLN A 418 -20.14 6.34 27.47
C GLN A 418 -18.63 6.14 27.59
N VAL A 419 -18.11 6.24 28.81
CA VAL A 419 -16.70 5.99 29.11
C VAL A 419 -16.58 4.84 30.11
N ARG A 420 -15.79 3.82 29.76
CA ARG A 420 -15.43 2.70 30.63
C ARG A 420 -13.91 2.55 30.70
N ILE A 421 -13.37 2.51 31.92
CA ILE A 421 -11.96 2.21 32.18
C ILE A 421 -11.88 0.96 33.07
N GLY A 422 -11.39 -0.15 32.49
CA GLY A 422 -11.31 -1.46 33.11
C GLY A 422 -12.63 -2.24 33.13
N ASP A 423 -12.55 -3.51 33.52
CA ASP A 423 -13.70 -4.39 33.70
C ASP A 423 -14.24 -4.33 35.15
N VAL A 424 -14.98 -5.35 35.57
CA VAL A 424 -15.54 -5.45 36.94
C VAL A 424 -14.51 -5.94 37.97
N SER A 425 -13.34 -6.43 37.53
CA SER A 425 -12.30 -6.96 38.43
C SER A 425 -11.34 -5.91 38.98
N ILE A 426 -11.47 -4.64 38.53
CA ILE A 426 -10.66 -3.53 39.02
C ILE A 426 -10.88 -3.31 40.52
N ASN A 427 -9.84 -3.54 41.31
CA ASN A 427 -9.88 -3.42 42.78
C ASN A 427 -9.32 -2.08 43.32
N TYR A 428 -8.66 -1.31 42.46
CA TYR A 428 -8.10 0.00 42.77
C TYR A 428 -8.05 0.86 41.50
N ALA A 429 -8.74 2.01 41.54
CA ALA A 429 -8.67 3.04 40.52
C ALA A 429 -8.19 4.35 41.17
N GLY A 430 -6.91 4.68 40.99
CA GLY A 430 -6.30 5.84 41.62
C GLY A 430 -6.13 7.02 40.65
N ILE A 431 -6.48 8.22 41.10
CA ILE A 431 -6.08 9.50 40.48
C ILE A 431 -5.33 10.30 41.55
N GLN A 432 -4.08 10.65 41.29
CA GLN A 432 -3.21 11.31 42.27
C GLN A 432 -3.69 12.72 42.67
N VAL A 433 -4.47 13.35 41.81
CA VAL A 433 -5.04 14.69 42.01
C VAL A 433 -6.56 14.63 41.95
N ALA A 434 -7.23 15.63 42.53
CA ALA A 434 -8.68 15.72 42.45
C ALA A 434 -9.15 15.79 40.97
N TRP A 435 -10.27 15.12 40.66
CA TRP A 435 -10.90 15.22 39.35
C TRP A 435 -11.68 16.53 39.26
N THR A 436 -11.17 17.47 38.46
CA THR A 436 -11.82 18.78 38.26
C THR A 436 -13.02 18.67 37.31
N ILE A 437 -14.15 19.28 37.69
CA ILE A 437 -15.38 19.37 36.88
C ILE A 437 -15.60 20.83 36.48
N THR A 438 -15.87 21.11 35.21
CA THR A 438 -16.13 22.49 34.75
C THR A 438 -17.44 23.02 35.32
N SER A 439 -17.39 24.19 35.96
CA SER A 439 -18.56 24.84 36.56
C SER A 439 -18.50 26.38 36.39
N ASP A 440 -17.99 26.85 35.25
CA ASP A 440 -17.92 28.28 34.92
C ASP A 440 -19.34 28.86 34.72
N ARG A 441 -19.58 30.09 35.20
CA ARG A 441 -20.87 30.77 35.04
C ARG A 441 -21.30 30.91 33.58
N ARG A 442 -20.35 31.06 32.65
CA ARG A 442 -20.63 31.19 31.21
C ARG A 442 -21.24 29.94 30.59
N TRP A 443 -21.12 28.79 31.28
CA TRP A 443 -21.64 27.50 30.82
C TRP A 443 -22.94 27.12 31.54
N LYS A 444 -23.56 28.07 32.26
CA LYS A 444 -24.80 27.87 33.00
C LYS A 444 -25.81 28.95 32.62
N GLU A 445 -27.05 28.53 32.40
CA GLU A 445 -28.21 29.39 32.18
C GLU A 445 -29.29 29.10 33.21
N ASN A 446 -30.30 29.97 33.32
CA ASN A 446 -31.45 29.79 34.22
C ASN A 446 -31.07 29.48 35.69
N ILE A 447 -30.01 30.12 36.20
CA ILE A 447 -29.49 29.90 37.55
C ILE A 447 -30.50 30.44 38.58
N GLN A 448 -31.10 29.55 39.37
CA GLN A 448 -32.06 29.87 40.45
C GLN A 448 -31.56 29.36 41.81
N PRO A 449 -32.05 29.92 42.93
CA PRO A 449 -31.83 29.35 44.27
C PRO A 449 -32.32 27.89 44.34
N LEU A 450 -31.55 27.03 45.02
CA LEU A 450 -31.88 25.62 45.18
C LEU A 450 -33.02 25.43 46.21
N ASN A 451 -34.02 24.65 45.84
CA ASN A 451 -35.16 24.26 46.69
C ASN A 451 -34.93 22.96 47.48
N LEU A 452 -33.84 22.23 47.21
CA LEU A 452 -33.39 21.08 47.99
C LEU A 452 -32.44 21.54 49.11
N GLY A 453 -32.82 21.26 50.35
CA GLY A 453 -32.13 21.74 51.55
C GLY A 453 -32.22 20.75 52.72
N LEU A 454 -32.41 21.27 53.94
CA LEU A 454 -32.37 20.48 55.17
C LEU A 454 -33.44 19.39 55.21
N ASN A 455 -34.68 19.71 54.83
CA ASN A 455 -35.77 18.73 54.84
C ASN A 455 -35.44 17.56 53.89
N PHE A 456 -35.05 17.87 52.64
CA PHE A 456 -34.66 16.87 51.65
C PHE A 456 -33.53 15.96 52.16
N ILE A 457 -32.45 16.55 52.69
CA ILE A 457 -31.31 15.77 53.22
C ILE A 457 -31.71 14.92 54.44
N SER A 458 -32.64 15.39 55.27
CA SER A 458 -33.07 14.69 56.48
C SER A 458 -33.96 13.48 56.18
N GLU A 459 -34.57 13.43 55.00
CA GLU A 459 -35.39 12.31 54.53
C GLU A 459 -34.57 11.23 53.82
N LEU A 460 -33.32 11.52 53.43
CA LEU A 460 -32.44 10.52 52.85
C LEU A 460 -32.05 9.47 53.89
N ASN A 461 -31.98 8.21 53.48
CA ASN A 461 -31.67 7.07 54.35
C ASN A 461 -30.27 6.49 54.05
N PRO A 462 -29.22 6.86 54.82
CA PRO A 462 -27.89 6.27 54.67
C PRO A 462 -27.88 4.80 55.13
N VAL A 463 -27.35 3.92 54.27
CA VAL A 463 -27.27 2.48 54.50
C VAL A 463 -25.83 1.97 54.42
N SER A 464 -25.57 0.83 55.05
CA SER A 464 -24.37 0.01 54.81
C SER A 464 -24.73 -1.26 54.06
N TYR A 465 -23.94 -1.65 53.06
CA TYR A 465 -24.22 -2.81 52.22
C TYR A 465 -22.94 -3.51 51.75
N THR A 466 -23.08 -4.74 51.28
CA THR A 466 -22.04 -5.48 50.55
C THR A 466 -22.54 -5.73 49.13
N ARG A 467 -21.67 -5.60 48.12
CA ARG A 467 -22.04 -5.89 46.74
C ARG A 467 -22.12 -7.40 46.51
N THR A 468 -23.14 -7.86 45.79
CA THR A 468 -23.28 -9.27 45.41
C THR A 468 -22.27 -9.70 44.34
N ASN A 469 -21.64 -8.75 43.65
CA ASN A 469 -20.64 -8.96 42.60
C ASN A 469 -19.19 -8.64 43.05
N ASP A 470 -18.96 -8.38 44.34
CA ASP A 470 -17.63 -8.25 44.92
C ASP A 470 -17.30 -9.51 45.74
N GLU A 471 -16.36 -10.32 45.27
CA GLU A 471 -15.93 -11.54 45.98
C GLU A 471 -15.40 -11.23 47.39
N SER A 472 -14.82 -10.04 47.59
CA SER A 472 -14.28 -9.63 48.89
C SER A 472 -15.34 -9.20 49.90
N HIS A 473 -16.60 -9.02 49.47
CA HIS A 473 -17.74 -8.61 50.29
C HIS A 473 -17.41 -7.45 51.24
N LYS A 474 -16.72 -6.43 50.72
CA LYS A 474 -16.38 -5.26 51.54
C LYS A 474 -17.66 -4.54 51.96
N ASN A 475 -17.69 -4.12 53.23
CA ASN A 475 -18.76 -3.27 53.72
C ASN A 475 -18.60 -1.85 53.17
N GLU A 476 -19.56 -1.43 52.36
CA GLU A 476 -19.65 -0.10 51.76
C GLU A 476 -20.77 0.70 52.44
N PHE A 477 -20.69 2.04 52.33
CA PHE A 477 -21.70 2.96 52.87
C PHE A 477 -22.22 3.85 51.76
N GLY A 478 -23.53 4.09 51.75
CA GLY A 478 -24.14 4.90 50.69
C GLY A 478 -25.64 5.07 50.85
N LEU A 479 -26.30 5.30 49.73
CA LEU A 479 -27.74 5.50 49.57
C LEU A 479 -28.27 4.53 48.51
N ILE A 480 -29.55 4.19 48.59
CA ILE A 480 -30.24 3.38 47.57
C ILE A 480 -30.86 4.33 46.54
N ALA A 481 -30.47 4.20 45.28
CA ALA A 481 -30.85 5.13 44.22
C ALA A 481 -32.38 5.21 43.99
N GLN A 482 -33.09 4.10 44.21
CA GLN A 482 -34.55 4.04 44.14
C GLN A 482 -35.22 4.83 45.27
N GLU A 483 -34.68 4.78 46.49
CA GLU A 483 -35.19 5.59 47.61
C GLU A 483 -34.98 7.09 47.35
N ILE A 484 -33.91 7.47 46.63
CA ILE A 484 -33.69 8.86 46.22
C ILE A 484 -34.71 9.31 45.17
N GLU A 485 -35.11 8.44 44.24
CA GLU A 485 -36.15 8.74 43.25
C GLU A 485 -37.48 9.08 43.96
N GLU A 486 -37.90 8.25 44.92
CA GLU A 486 -39.11 8.46 45.70
C GLU A 486 -39.10 9.82 46.44
N VAL A 487 -37.99 10.17 47.10
CA VAL A 487 -37.88 11.46 47.79
C VAL A 487 -37.87 12.62 46.78
N LEU A 488 -37.19 12.50 45.63
CA LEU A 488 -37.19 13.57 44.62
C LEU A 488 -38.59 13.84 44.06
N ASP A 489 -39.40 12.80 43.88
CA ASP A 489 -40.78 12.91 43.44
C ASP A 489 -41.64 13.69 44.45
N GLU A 490 -41.44 13.51 45.76
CA GLU A 490 -42.12 14.28 46.80
C GLU A 490 -41.80 15.79 46.73
N TYR A 491 -40.59 16.14 46.30
CA TYR A 491 -40.15 17.53 46.08
C TYR A 491 -40.50 18.06 44.68
N GLY A 492 -41.18 17.25 43.85
CA GLY A 492 -41.54 17.60 42.47
C GLY A 492 -40.33 17.87 41.57
N ILE A 493 -39.19 17.21 41.85
CA ILE A 493 -37.97 17.35 41.08
C ILE A 493 -37.92 16.25 40.02
N GLU A 494 -38.31 16.61 38.80
CA GLU A 494 -38.19 15.75 37.63
C GLU A 494 -36.93 16.09 36.81
N ASN A 495 -36.49 15.14 35.97
CA ASN A 495 -35.42 15.36 34.98
C ASN A 495 -34.10 15.89 35.57
N THR A 496 -33.70 15.34 36.72
CA THR A 496 -32.41 15.66 37.36
C THR A 496 -31.27 14.83 36.76
N GLY A 497 -30.07 15.41 36.73
CA GLY A 497 -28.85 14.67 36.42
C GLY A 497 -28.37 13.75 37.55
N MET A 498 -28.97 13.83 38.74
CA MET A 498 -28.55 13.09 39.94
C MET A 498 -28.78 11.58 39.82
N LEU A 499 -29.84 11.17 39.14
CA LEU A 499 -30.23 9.78 38.92
C LEU A 499 -30.21 9.45 37.43
N THR A 500 -29.80 8.24 37.10
CA THR A 500 -29.89 7.71 35.74
C THR A 500 -30.38 6.27 35.80
N LYS A 501 -31.32 5.92 34.92
CA LYS A 501 -31.81 4.55 34.77
C LYS A 501 -31.30 3.97 33.47
N THR A 502 -30.64 2.82 33.53
CA THR A 502 -30.18 2.11 32.34
C THR A 502 -31.36 1.48 31.59
N GLU A 503 -31.15 1.09 30.33
CA GLU A 503 -32.17 0.36 29.54
C GLU A 503 -32.59 -0.96 30.18
N GLU A 504 -31.70 -1.58 30.96
CA GLU A 504 -31.96 -2.81 31.71
C GLU A 504 -32.71 -2.56 33.04
N GLY A 505 -33.03 -1.29 33.33
CA GLY A 505 -33.76 -0.88 34.53
C GLY A 505 -32.89 -0.69 35.77
N MET A 506 -31.57 -0.71 35.65
CA MET A 506 -30.64 -0.47 36.77
C MET A 506 -30.53 1.03 37.07
N TYR A 507 -30.50 1.37 38.35
CA TYR A 507 -30.38 2.76 38.81
C TYR A 507 -28.93 3.11 39.15
N GLU A 508 -28.50 4.29 38.72
CA GLU A 508 -27.19 4.87 39.00
C GLU A 508 -27.37 6.23 39.71
N LEU A 509 -26.55 6.49 40.72
CA LEU A 509 -26.60 7.71 41.54
C LEU A 509 -25.29 8.49 41.45
N ARG A 510 -25.39 9.79 41.16
CA ARG A 510 -24.27 10.73 41.16
C ARG A 510 -24.15 11.43 42.51
N TYR A 511 -23.38 10.84 43.43
CA TYR A 511 -23.15 11.40 44.77
C TYR A 511 -22.67 12.85 44.79
N ASN A 512 -21.88 13.28 43.79
CA ASN A 512 -21.41 14.67 43.70
C ASN A 512 -22.56 15.68 43.58
N ASP A 513 -23.71 15.28 43.06
CA ASP A 513 -24.86 16.17 42.88
C ASP A 513 -25.60 16.42 44.21
N LEU A 514 -25.34 15.62 45.26
CA LEU A 514 -25.84 15.86 46.62
C LEU A 514 -25.08 16.97 47.36
N LEU A 515 -23.92 17.39 46.87
CA LEU A 515 -23.10 18.41 47.54
C LEU A 515 -23.84 19.75 47.67
N ALA A 516 -24.58 20.17 46.63
CA ALA A 516 -25.31 21.44 46.68
C ALA A 516 -26.50 21.40 47.67
N PRO A 517 -27.38 20.37 47.66
CA PRO A 517 -28.38 20.18 48.72
C PRO A 517 -27.78 20.10 50.12
N MET A 518 -26.65 19.40 50.30
CA MET A 518 -25.96 19.34 51.60
C MET A 518 -25.46 20.72 52.07
N ILE A 519 -24.88 21.53 51.17
CA ILE A 519 -24.46 22.90 51.50
C ILE A 519 -25.66 23.73 51.93
N LYS A 520 -26.79 23.63 51.21
CA LYS A 520 -28.04 24.34 51.53
C LYS A 520 -28.62 23.89 52.88
N ALA A 521 -28.64 22.59 53.14
CA ALA A 521 -29.05 22.02 54.43
C ALA A 521 -28.20 22.55 55.59
N ILE A 522 -26.87 22.62 55.43
CA ILE A 522 -25.97 23.18 56.44
C ILE A 522 -26.26 24.68 56.68
N GLN A 523 -26.54 25.44 55.62
CA GLN A 523 -26.92 26.85 55.74
C GLN A 523 -28.23 27.03 56.51
N GLU A 524 -29.23 26.20 56.23
CA GLU A 524 -30.53 26.24 56.92
C GLU A 524 -30.42 25.79 58.38
N LEU A 525 -29.68 24.72 58.65
CA LEU A 525 -29.40 24.25 60.00
C LEU A 525 -28.65 25.31 60.82
N LYS A 526 -27.75 26.07 60.20
CA LYS A 526 -27.08 27.20 60.87
C LYS A 526 -28.09 28.28 61.26
N LEU A 527 -28.99 28.66 60.34
CA LEU A 527 -30.02 29.67 60.61
C LEU A 527 -30.94 29.24 61.76
N GLU A 528 -31.34 27.98 61.79
CA GLU A 528 -32.15 27.43 62.89
C GLU A 528 -31.40 27.45 64.22
N ASN A 529 -30.12 27.08 64.23
CA ASN A 529 -29.28 27.17 65.43
C ASN A 529 -29.10 28.61 65.92
N ASP A 530 -28.90 29.57 65.01
CA ASP A 530 -28.77 30.99 65.37
C ASP A 530 -30.09 31.51 65.98
N LYS A 531 -31.24 31.09 65.43
CA LYS A 531 -32.56 31.38 65.99
C LYS A 531 -32.74 30.78 67.39
N LEU A 532 -32.43 29.50 67.56
CA LEU A 532 -32.52 28.83 68.86
C LEU A 532 -31.61 29.48 69.91
N ARG A 533 -30.42 29.94 69.52
CA ARG A 533 -29.51 30.69 70.41
C ARG A 533 -30.11 32.03 70.83
N SER A 534 -30.71 32.77 69.91
CA SER A 534 -31.37 34.05 70.23
C SER A 534 -32.58 33.87 71.14
N GLU A 535 -33.39 32.83 70.90
CA GLU A 535 -34.50 32.46 71.79
C GLU A 535 -34.00 32.08 73.18
N LEU A 536 -32.91 31.32 73.27
CA LEU A 536 -32.27 30.96 74.53
C LEU A 536 -31.76 32.20 75.28
N GLU A 537 -31.12 33.16 74.60
CA GLU A 537 -30.67 34.43 75.17
C GLU A 537 -31.83 35.27 75.72
N SER A 538 -32.92 35.38 74.96
CA SER A 538 -34.14 36.07 75.40
C SER A 538 -34.75 35.38 76.63
N LEU A 539 -34.80 34.05 76.64
CA LEU A 539 -35.30 33.27 77.76
C LEU A 539 -34.43 33.44 79.02
N THR A 540 -33.10 33.52 78.85
CA THR A 540 -32.19 33.81 79.95
C THR A 540 -32.39 35.22 80.51
N GLY A 541 -32.59 36.23 79.65
CA GLY A 541 -32.90 37.60 80.10
C GLY A 541 -34.21 37.67 80.89
N LEU A 542 -35.28 37.05 80.39
CA LEU A 542 -36.56 36.94 81.10
C LEU A 542 -36.42 36.24 82.48
N LYS A 543 -35.55 35.24 82.57
CA LYS A 543 -35.27 34.55 83.83
C LYS A 543 -34.55 35.46 84.83
N GLU A 544 -33.60 36.28 84.37
CA GLU A 544 -32.90 37.26 85.20
C GLU A 544 -33.89 38.32 85.74
N GLU A 545 -34.76 38.86 84.89
CA GLU A 545 -35.83 39.78 85.32
C GLU A 545 -36.77 39.15 86.34
N LEU A 546 -37.17 37.88 86.16
CA LEU A 546 -38.01 37.16 87.12
C LEU A 546 -37.32 36.99 88.49
N VAL A 547 -36.00 36.75 88.49
CA VAL A 547 -35.21 36.67 89.73
C VAL A 547 -35.17 38.03 90.43
N GLU A 548 -35.00 39.12 89.69
CA GLU A 548 -35.06 40.48 90.26
C GLU A 548 -36.44 40.79 90.85
N ILE A 549 -37.53 40.47 90.14
CA ILE A 549 -38.90 40.64 90.65
C ILE A 549 -39.11 39.81 91.93
N LYS A 550 -38.67 38.54 91.94
CA LYS A 550 -38.80 37.67 93.11
C LYS A 550 -38.03 38.22 94.32
N ASN A 551 -36.83 38.75 94.10
CA ASN A 551 -36.04 39.41 95.13
C ASN A 551 -36.70 40.71 95.61
N GLY A 552 -37.27 41.51 94.70
CA GLY A 552 -38.04 42.72 95.04
C GLY A 552 -39.29 42.43 95.86
N ILE A 553 -40.05 41.37 95.52
CA ILE A 553 -41.21 40.89 96.30
C ILE A 553 -40.76 40.42 97.69
N ALA A 554 -39.64 39.68 97.79
CA ALA A 554 -39.11 39.26 99.07
C ALA A 554 -38.74 40.47 99.97
N GLN A 555 -38.13 41.51 99.40
CA GLN A 555 -37.85 42.76 100.11
C GLN A 555 -39.12 43.50 100.54
N LEU A 556 -40.16 43.54 99.69
CA LEU A 556 -41.46 44.12 100.02
C LEU A 556 -42.15 43.37 101.16
N ILE A 557 -42.13 42.03 101.17
CA ILE A 557 -42.68 41.21 102.27
C ILE A 557 -41.95 41.51 103.58
N VAL A 558 -40.61 41.59 103.56
CA VAL A 558 -39.81 41.97 104.74
C VAL A 558 -40.19 43.37 105.22
N HIS A 559 -40.31 44.34 104.30
CA HIS A 559 -40.69 45.71 104.64
C HIS A 559 -42.10 45.79 105.24
N GLN A 560 -43.06 45.05 104.68
CA GLN A 560 -44.43 44.96 105.19
C GLN A 560 -44.47 44.34 106.61
N THR A 561 -43.69 43.28 106.83
CA THR A 561 -43.59 42.60 108.14
C THR A 561 -43.04 43.53 109.21
N ILE A 562 -41.99 44.30 108.89
CA ILE A 562 -41.43 45.32 109.79
C ILE A 562 -42.46 46.43 110.09
N LYS A 563 -43.25 46.82 109.08
CA LYS A 563 -44.30 47.85 109.23
C LYS A 563 -45.46 47.38 110.11
N ASP A 564 -45.86 46.11 109.99
CA ASP A 564 -46.89 45.50 110.83
C ASP A 564 -46.40 45.30 112.27
N GLU A 565 -45.13 44.94 112.47
CA GLU A 565 -44.51 44.85 113.80
C GLU A 565 -44.36 46.23 114.46
N THR A 566 -43.93 47.26 113.74
CA THR A 566 -43.87 48.63 114.26
C THR A 566 -45.25 49.19 114.60
N GLY A 567 -46.29 48.87 113.81
CA GLY A 567 -47.69 49.18 114.14
C GLY A 567 -48.18 48.44 115.40
N ARG A 568 -47.79 47.19 115.61
CA ARG A 568 -48.05 46.46 116.86
C ARG A 568 -47.33 47.09 118.06
N PHE A 569 -46.06 47.49 117.90
CA PHE A 569 -45.29 48.17 118.94
C PHE A 569 -45.89 49.54 119.31
N SER A 570 -46.37 50.33 118.36
CA SER A 570 -47.05 51.60 118.66
C SER A 570 -48.36 51.39 119.43
N THR A 571 -49.10 50.32 119.11
CA THR A 571 -50.34 49.96 119.81
C THR A 571 -50.08 49.43 121.23
N LEU A 572 -48.94 48.74 121.44
CA LEU A 572 -48.49 48.29 122.77
C LEU A 572 -48.02 49.45 123.65
N ASN A 573 -47.26 50.40 123.08
CA ASN A 573 -46.84 51.62 123.79
C ASN A 573 -48.02 52.49 124.21
N GLN A 574 -49.06 52.57 123.39
CA GLN A 574 -50.28 53.32 123.72
C GLN A 574 -51.05 52.68 124.88
N LYS A 575 -51.01 51.33 125.01
CA LYS A 575 -51.58 50.61 126.16
C LYS A 575 -50.74 50.71 127.44
N MET A 576 -49.42 50.88 127.32
CA MET A 576 -48.53 51.07 128.49
C MET A 576 -48.53 52.50 129.03
N SER A 577 -49.06 53.48 128.30
CA SER A 577 -49.22 54.87 128.77
C SER A 577 -50.56 55.14 129.48
N GLU A 578 -51.43 54.14 129.60
CA GLU A 578 -52.75 54.22 130.28
C GLU A 578 -52.77 53.52 131.66
N GLU A 579 -51.61 53.04 132.15
CA GLU A 579 -51.34 52.66 133.56
C GLU A 579 -50.40 53.67 134.21
#